data_AF-A0A4P8HLA1-F1
#
_entry.id   AF-A0A4P8HLA1-F1
#
_cell.length_a   1.000
_cell.length_b   1.000
_cell.length_c   1.000
_cell.angle_alpha   90.00
_cell.angle_beta   90.00
_cell.angle_gamma   90.00
#
_symmetry.space_group_name_H-M   'P 1'
#
loop_
_entity.id
_entity.type
_entity.pdbx_description
1 polymer ?
#
loop_
_entity_poly.entity_id
_entity_poly.type
_entity_poly.pdbx_seq_one_letter_code
_entity_poly.pdbx_strand_id
1 'polypeptide(L)'
;MKIIDQRYLDGANRYCTEPCLLSILDLGHPAPYSASDMQQLRARLKMALPGLRQGRSLIGVVGDDVDAPGRGLQLARLIQSVAIELHRLTGDEVMMGFVGRVPKMPGRYRLILPFRCGTVANAALKLATGLVGALLAGRDYPLAEGLAELRGIAAAGAPSQPSIRIAA
;
A
#
# COMPACT_ATOMS: atom_id res chain seq x y z
N MET A 1 -14.24 3.49 -1.05
CA MET A 1 -12.89 2.99 -1.32
C MET A 1 -12.87 1.47 -1.17
N LYS A 2 -12.49 0.74 -2.22
CA LYS A 2 -12.57 -0.73 -2.24
C LYS A 2 -11.49 -1.33 -3.14
N ILE A 3 -10.86 -2.41 -2.72
CA ILE A 3 -10.01 -3.22 -3.59
C ILE A 3 -10.91 -4.10 -4.45
N ILE A 4 -10.81 -4.01 -5.78
CA ILE A 4 -11.73 -4.67 -6.73
C ILE A 4 -11.08 -5.80 -7.53
N ASP A 5 -9.75 -5.86 -7.58
CA ASP A 5 -8.99 -6.97 -8.16
C ASP A 5 -7.65 -7.09 -7.43
N GLN A 6 -7.18 -8.32 -7.20
CA GLN A 6 -5.88 -8.60 -6.61
C GLN A 6 -5.27 -9.86 -7.22
N ARG A 7 -3.97 -9.79 -7.55
CA ARG A 7 -3.22 -10.90 -8.13
C ARG A 7 -1.81 -10.92 -7.58
N TYR A 8 -1.34 -12.12 -7.29
CA TYR A 8 0.07 -12.38 -7.02
C TYR A 8 0.80 -12.56 -8.35
N LEU A 9 1.92 -11.85 -8.50
CA LEU A 9 2.85 -12.01 -9.62
C LEU A 9 4.12 -12.63 -9.03
N ASP A 10 4.40 -13.90 -9.37
CA ASP A 10 5.43 -14.70 -8.68
C ASP A 10 6.87 -14.48 -9.20
N GLY A 11 7.08 -13.53 -10.11
CA GLY A 11 8.39 -13.27 -10.70
C GLY A 11 8.48 -11.93 -11.44
N ALA A 12 9.59 -11.77 -12.17
CA ALA A 12 9.88 -10.55 -12.92
C ALA A 12 8.74 -10.17 -13.86
N ASN A 13 8.34 -8.90 -13.81
CA ASN A 13 7.22 -8.36 -14.55
C ASN A 13 7.51 -6.90 -14.95
N ARG A 14 6.57 -6.27 -15.67
CA ARG A 14 6.73 -4.88 -16.16
C ARG A 14 6.87 -3.81 -15.07
N TYR A 15 6.65 -4.14 -13.80
CA TYR A 15 6.67 -3.20 -12.68
C TYR A 15 7.88 -3.42 -11.75
N CYS A 16 8.28 -4.68 -11.53
CA CYS A 16 9.43 -5.02 -10.70
C CYS A 16 10.02 -6.38 -11.10
N THR A 17 11.28 -6.62 -10.71
CA THR A 17 12.00 -7.89 -10.92
C THR A 17 11.72 -8.93 -9.84
N GLU A 18 11.07 -8.54 -8.74
CA GLU A 18 10.72 -9.40 -7.62
C GLU A 18 9.22 -9.78 -7.62
N PRO A 19 8.81 -10.83 -6.89
CA PRO A 19 7.40 -11.13 -6.67
C PRO A 19 6.64 -9.93 -6.09
N CYS A 20 5.43 -9.68 -6.57
CA CYS A 20 4.64 -8.54 -6.13
C CYS A 20 3.13 -8.78 -6.16
N LEU A 21 2.43 -8.05 -5.29
CA LEU A 21 0.99 -8.00 -5.25
C LEU A 21 0.53 -6.85 -6.15
N LEU A 22 -0.17 -7.19 -7.22
CA LEU A 22 -0.91 -6.23 -8.03
C LEU A 22 -2.31 -6.10 -7.47
N SER A 23 -2.73 -4.88 -7.14
CA SER A 23 -4.08 -4.59 -6.70
C SER A 23 -4.70 -3.46 -7.50
N ILE A 24 -5.99 -3.54 -7.80
CA ILE A 24 -6.78 -2.43 -8.35
C ILE A 24 -7.66 -1.88 -7.24
N LEU A 25 -7.44 -0.60 -6.93
CA LEU A 25 -8.16 0.15 -5.91
C LEU A 25 -9.15 1.11 -6.57
N ASP A 26 -10.42 1.00 -6.20
CA ASP A 26 -11.48 1.93 -6.58
C ASP A 26 -11.64 3.01 -5.50
N LEU A 27 -11.33 4.26 -5.87
CA LEU A 27 -11.44 5.45 -5.03
C LEU A 27 -12.66 6.31 -5.38
N GLY A 28 -13.47 5.90 -6.35
CA GLY A 28 -14.52 6.73 -6.95
C GLY A 28 -13.98 7.80 -7.90
N HIS A 29 -14.85 8.32 -8.76
CA HIS A 29 -14.54 9.39 -9.69
C HIS A 29 -15.64 10.46 -9.73
N PRO A 30 -15.32 11.74 -9.50
CA PRO A 30 -14.05 12.22 -8.96
C PRO A 30 -13.81 11.68 -7.54
N ALA A 31 -12.55 11.64 -7.10
CA ALA A 31 -12.26 11.31 -5.71
C ALA A 31 -12.96 12.36 -4.80
N PRO A 32 -13.77 11.94 -3.81
CA PRO A 32 -14.66 12.85 -3.08
C PRO A 32 -13.94 13.67 -1.99
N TYR A 33 -12.62 13.81 -2.09
CA TYR A 33 -11.79 14.41 -1.05
C TYR A 33 -11.14 15.71 -1.55
N SER A 34 -11.30 16.76 -0.75
CA SER A 34 -10.70 18.07 -0.96
C SER A 34 -9.20 18.08 -0.60
N ALA A 35 -8.52 19.19 -0.92
CA ALA A 35 -7.13 19.39 -0.49
C ALA A 35 -6.99 19.45 1.04
N SER A 36 -7.98 20.04 1.73
CA SER A 36 -8.03 20.10 3.19
C SER A 36 -8.14 18.69 3.80
N ASP A 37 -8.98 17.83 3.23
CA ASP A 37 -9.13 16.44 3.68
C ASP A 37 -7.80 15.68 3.56
N MET A 38 -7.08 15.87 2.45
CA MET A 38 -5.77 15.27 2.25
C MET A 38 -4.72 15.78 3.23
N GLN A 39 -4.76 17.06 3.60
CA GLN A 39 -3.85 17.64 4.59
C GLN A 39 -4.12 17.09 5.99
N GLN A 40 -5.40 17.03 6.40
CA GLN A 40 -5.81 16.46 7.68
C GLN A 40 -5.47 14.98 7.78
N LEU A 41 -5.70 14.21 6.71
CA LEU A 41 -5.33 12.81 6.62
C LEU A 41 -3.82 12.62 6.85
N ARG A 42 -2.98 13.42 6.18
CA ARG A 42 -1.52 13.35 6.37
C ARG A 42 -1.11 13.66 7.81
N ALA A 43 -1.75 14.63 8.46
CA ALA A 43 -1.48 14.95 9.86
C ALA A 43 -1.86 13.79 10.79
N ARG A 44 -3.06 13.21 10.61
CA ARG A 44 -3.53 12.04 11.37
C ARG A 44 -2.64 10.83 11.17
N LEU A 45 -2.24 10.54 9.92
CA LEU A 45 -1.32 9.45 9.61
C LEU A 45 0.05 9.65 10.24
N LYS A 46 0.58 10.88 10.27
CA LYS A 46 1.87 11.16 10.92
C LYS A 46 1.83 10.88 12.43
N MET A 47 0.68 11.09 13.08
CA MET A 47 0.49 10.73 14.49
C MET A 47 0.35 9.21 14.67
N ALA A 48 -0.44 8.55 13.83
CA ALA A 48 -0.68 7.11 13.92
C ALA A 48 0.53 6.25 13.50
N LEU A 49 1.30 6.72 12.54
CA LEU A 49 2.49 6.07 11.97
C LEU A 49 3.64 7.10 11.88
N PRO A 50 4.33 7.40 12.99
CA PRO A 50 5.42 8.37 13.00
C PRO A 50 6.58 8.01 12.07
N GLY A 51 6.76 6.71 11.80
CA GLY A 51 7.76 6.18 10.88
C GLY A 51 7.35 6.28 9.40
N LEU A 52 6.12 6.69 9.08
CA LEU A 52 5.62 6.82 7.71
C LEU A 52 6.47 7.81 6.93
N ARG A 53 7.45 7.28 6.20
CA ARG A 53 8.24 8.06 5.25
C ARG A 53 7.32 8.46 4.10
N GLN A 54 7.60 9.60 3.46
CA GLN A 54 7.09 9.79 2.10
C GLN A 54 7.75 8.72 1.23
N GLY A 55 7.05 7.60 1.05
CA GLY A 55 7.58 6.45 0.33
C GLY A 55 8.04 6.87 -1.06
N ARG A 56 9.21 6.38 -1.48
CA ARG A 56 9.64 6.50 -2.87
C ARG A 56 8.76 5.55 -3.69
N SER A 57 7.71 6.09 -4.29
CA SER A 57 6.81 5.35 -5.17
C SER A 57 7.12 5.73 -6.62
N LEU A 58 7.33 4.73 -7.47
CA LEU A 58 7.39 4.95 -8.91
C LEU A 58 5.99 5.28 -9.41
N ILE A 59 5.88 6.35 -10.20
CA ILE A 59 4.60 6.79 -10.76
C ILE A 59 4.60 6.45 -12.24
N GLY A 60 3.67 5.59 -12.66
CA GLY A 60 3.39 5.43 -14.09
C GLY A 60 2.16 6.23 -14.46
N VAL A 61 2.37 7.42 -15.00
CA VAL A 61 1.32 8.24 -15.63
C VAL A 61 1.42 8.02 -17.14
N VAL A 62 0.37 7.47 -17.76
CA VAL A 62 0.22 7.40 -19.21
C VAL A 62 -1.13 8.04 -19.55
N GLY A 63 -1.11 9.10 -20.37
CA GLY A 63 -2.29 9.86 -20.82
C GLY A 63 -2.38 11.27 -20.22
N ASP A 64 -3.09 12.17 -20.93
CA ASP A 64 -3.32 13.55 -20.50
C ASP A 64 -4.08 13.61 -19.17
N ASP A 65 -3.68 14.55 -18.33
CA ASP A 65 -4.21 14.68 -16.98
C ASP A 65 -5.59 15.35 -17.01
N VAL A 66 -6.63 14.57 -17.33
CA VAL A 66 -8.02 15.04 -17.33
C VAL A 66 -8.53 15.38 -15.91
N ASP A 67 -7.80 15.01 -14.85
CA ASP A 67 -8.14 15.26 -13.45
C ASP A 67 -7.20 16.29 -12.80
N ALA A 68 -7.63 17.54 -12.65
CA ALA A 68 -6.92 18.52 -11.83
C ALA A 68 -7.04 18.23 -10.31
N PRO A 69 -5.95 18.34 -9.52
CA PRO A 69 -4.62 17.81 -9.76
C PRO A 69 -4.54 16.40 -9.14
N GLY A 70 -4.74 15.33 -9.92
CA GLY A 70 -4.39 13.96 -9.53
C GLY A 70 -4.77 13.51 -8.10
N ARG A 71 -5.85 14.01 -7.47
CA ARG A 71 -6.12 13.77 -6.03
C ARG A 71 -6.33 12.30 -5.71
N GLY A 72 -7.03 11.57 -6.56
CA GLY A 72 -7.16 10.12 -6.42
C GLY A 72 -5.81 9.41 -6.56
N LEU A 73 -4.92 9.87 -7.46
CA LEU A 73 -3.56 9.33 -7.57
C LEU A 73 -2.73 9.63 -6.32
N GLN A 74 -2.87 10.83 -5.74
CA GLN A 74 -2.21 11.18 -4.47
C GLN A 74 -2.71 10.31 -3.32
N LEU A 75 -4.03 10.06 -3.24
CA LEU A 75 -4.63 9.18 -2.24
C LEU A 75 -4.15 7.73 -2.43
N ALA A 76 -4.12 7.22 -3.67
CA ALA A 76 -3.59 5.90 -3.97
C ALA A 76 -2.11 5.75 -3.57
N ARG A 77 -1.27 6.77 -3.83
CA ARG A 77 0.14 6.82 -3.40
C ARG A 77 0.28 6.83 -1.88
N LEU A 78 -0.58 7.58 -1.19
CA LEU A 78 -0.57 7.64 0.26
C LEU A 78 -0.95 6.28 0.86
N ILE A 79 -1.98 5.62 0.34
CA ILE A 79 -2.40 4.27 0.77
C ILE A 79 -1.28 3.26 0.53
N GLN A 80 -0.59 3.32 -0.62
CA GLN A 80 0.57 2.47 -0.87
C GLN A 80 1.68 2.73 0.15
N SER A 81 1.96 3.99 0.47
CA SER A 81 3.02 4.35 1.43
C SER A 81 2.69 3.83 2.83
N VAL A 82 1.42 3.90 3.22
CA VAL A 82 0.92 3.31 4.46
C VAL A 82 1.07 1.78 4.43
N ALA A 83 0.67 1.12 3.34
CA ALA A 83 0.83 -0.34 3.21
C ALA A 83 2.30 -0.77 3.33
N ILE A 84 3.22 -0.06 2.68
CA ILE A 84 4.66 -0.30 2.77
C ILE A 84 5.17 -0.11 4.20
N GLU A 85 4.78 0.98 4.88
CA GLU A 85 5.18 1.22 6.27
C GLU A 85 4.66 0.13 7.21
N LEU A 86 3.42 -0.32 7.04
CA LEU A 86 2.85 -1.43 7.82
C LEU A 86 3.64 -2.72 7.60
N HIS A 87 4.06 -2.98 6.36
CA HIS A 87 4.91 -4.12 6.00
C HIS A 87 6.30 -4.01 6.66
N ARG A 88 6.90 -2.81 6.65
CA ARG A 88 8.17 -2.55 7.34
C ARG A 88 8.07 -2.79 8.85
N LEU A 89 6.93 -2.45 9.47
CA LEU A 89 6.66 -2.68 10.89
C LEU A 89 6.47 -4.16 11.26
N THR A 90 6.37 -5.07 10.28
CA THR A 90 6.44 -6.53 10.50
C THR A 90 7.84 -7.11 10.30
N GLY A 91 8.85 -6.28 9.99
CA GLY A 91 10.24 -6.72 9.80
C GLY A 91 10.60 -7.11 8.36
N ASP A 92 9.70 -6.94 7.39
CA ASP A 92 10.00 -7.16 5.97
C ASP A 92 10.24 -5.80 5.28
N GLU A 93 11.48 -5.59 4.83
CA GLU A 93 11.94 -4.32 4.27
C GLU A 93 11.61 -4.22 2.77
N VAL A 94 10.34 -3.91 2.48
CA VAL A 94 9.89 -3.55 1.14
C VAL A 94 10.06 -2.04 0.96
N MET A 95 10.90 -1.61 0.03
CA MET A 95 11.31 -0.19 -0.05
C MET A 95 10.66 0.60 -1.18
N MET A 96 10.15 -0.06 -2.22
CA MET A 96 9.65 0.63 -3.42
C MET A 96 8.46 -0.10 -4.03
N GLY A 97 7.43 0.65 -4.38
CA GLY A 97 6.28 0.14 -5.13
C GLY A 97 5.97 1.02 -6.34
N PHE A 98 4.96 0.62 -7.11
CA PHE A 98 4.47 1.38 -8.26
C PHE A 98 3.00 1.75 -8.08
N VAL A 99 2.64 3.00 -8.41
CA VAL A 99 1.23 3.42 -8.53
C VAL A 99 0.99 3.99 -9.91
N GLY A 100 -0.13 3.59 -10.53
CA GLY A 100 -0.53 4.12 -11.83
C GLY A 100 -2.03 4.08 -12.02
N ARG A 101 -2.52 4.82 -13.02
CA ARG A 101 -3.93 4.77 -13.44
C ARG A 101 -4.23 3.44 -14.13
N VAL A 102 -5.48 3.01 -14.09
CA VAL A 102 -5.97 1.93 -14.94
C VAL A 102 -6.59 2.54 -16.21
N PRO A 103 -6.08 2.23 -17.41
CA PRO A 103 -6.62 2.78 -18.66
C PRO A 103 -8.13 2.54 -18.78
N LYS A 104 -8.87 3.55 -19.25
CA LYS A 104 -10.33 3.50 -19.46
C LYS A 104 -11.15 3.21 -18.19
N MET A 105 -10.56 3.37 -17.02
CA MET A 105 -11.18 3.07 -15.72
C MET A 105 -10.95 4.25 -14.75
N PRO A 106 -11.66 5.38 -14.94
CA PRO A 106 -11.49 6.57 -14.09
C PRO A 106 -11.80 6.25 -12.62
N GLY A 107 -11.09 6.90 -11.70
CA GLY A 107 -11.19 6.65 -10.25
C GLY A 107 -10.54 5.35 -9.77
N ARG A 108 -9.94 4.56 -10.67
CA ARG A 108 -9.30 3.29 -10.34
C ARG A 108 -7.80 3.34 -10.56
N TYR A 109 -7.07 2.82 -9.57
CA TYR A 109 -5.63 2.92 -9.48
C TYR A 109 -5.03 1.54 -9.27
N ARG A 110 -3.96 1.26 -10.01
CA ARG A 110 -3.13 0.08 -9.83
C ARG A 110 -2.07 0.38 -8.78
N LEU A 111 -2.01 -0.46 -7.76
CA LEU A 111 -0.97 -0.46 -6.74
C LEU A 111 -0.17 -1.76 -6.89
N ILE A 112 1.15 -1.62 -6.98
CA ILE A 112 2.10 -2.73 -6.97
C ILE A 112 2.89 -2.67 -5.67
N LEU A 113 2.87 -3.78 -4.93
CA LEU A 113 3.58 -3.96 -3.68
C LEU A 113 4.49 -5.18 -3.79
N PRO A 114 5.80 -5.03 -4.00
CA PRO A 114 6.73 -6.15 -3.88
C PRO A 114 6.66 -6.77 -2.49
N PHE A 115 6.97 -8.06 -2.39
CA PHE A 115 6.88 -8.77 -1.11
C PHE A 115 7.93 -9.88 -1.00
N ARG A 116 8.32 -10.21 0.24
CA ARG A 116 8.88 -11.54 0.56
C ARG A 116 7.77 -12.52 0.97
N CYS A 117 6.72 -12.02 1.62
CA CYS A 117 5.53 -12.78 1.99
C CYS A 117 4.25 -12.16 1.42
N GLY A 118 3.61 -12.84 0.47
CA GLY A 118 2.42 -12.32 -0.22
C GLY A 118 1.19 -12.16 0.67
N THR A 119 1.05 -12.98 1.71
CA THR A 119 -0.06 -12.87 2.67
C THR A 119 0.07 -11.60 3.51
N VAL A 120 1.29 -11.25 3.95
CA VAL A 120 1.58 -9.99 4.65
C VAL A 120 1.27 -8.80 3.75
N ALA A 121 1.69 -8.82 2.48
CA ALA A 121 1.43 -7.71 1.55
C ALA A 121 -0.07 -7.45 1.35
N ASN A 122 -0.87 -8.52 1.23
CA ASN A 122 -2.31 -8.40 1.09
C ASN A 122 -2.96 -7.85 2.37
N ALA A 123 -2.61 -8.41 3.53
CA ALA A 123 -3.13 -7.96 4.80
C ALA A 123 -2.73 -6.49 5.10
N ALA A 124 -1.50 -6.10 4.79
CA ALA A 124 -1.00 -4.74 4.97
C ALA A 124 -1.76 -3.74 4.09
N LEU A 125 -2.06 -4.09 2.83
CA LEU A 125 -2.85 -3.24 1.95
C LEU A 125 -4.31 -3.10 2.42
N LYS A 126 -4.91 -4.19 2.93
CA LYS A 126 -6.25 -4.16 3.54
C LYS A 126 -6.29 -3.25 4.77
N LEU A 127 -5.32 -3.41 5.67
CA LEU A 127 -5.18 -2.58 6.87
C LEU A 127 -4.94 -1.11 6.51
N ALA A 128 -4.08 -0.82 5.53
CA ALA A 128 -3.84 0.53 5.04
C ALA A 128 -5.12 1.18 4.49
N THR A 129 -5.88 0.44 3.68
CA THR A 129 -7.12 0.91 3.07
C THR A 129 -8.19 1.19 4.15
N GLY A 130 -8.29 0.31 5.15
CA GLY A 130 -9.19 0.49 6.30
C GLY A 130 -8.81 1.70 7.16
N LEU A 131 -7.53 1.80 7.55
CA LEU A 131 -6.99 2.92 8.33
C LEU A 131 -7.26 4.25 7.63
N VAL A 132 -6.85 4.37 6.36
CA VAL A 132 -7.03 5.62 5.60
C VAL A 132 -8.52 5.95 5.43
N GLY A 133 -9.37 4.95 5.17
CA GLY A 133 -10.81 5.14 5.09
C GLY A 133 -11.43 5.65 6.40
N ALA A 134 -11.01 5.10 7.55
CA ALA A 134 -11.47 5.55 8.86
C ALA A 134 -11.00 6.98 9.18
N LEU A 135 -9.72 7.28 8.94
CA LEU A 135 -9.15 8.61 9.16
C LEU A 135 -9.78 9.68 8.27
N LEU A 136 -10.11 9.36 7.02
CA LEU A 136 -10.87 10.27 6.14
C LEU A 136 -12.30 10.50 6.63
N ALA A 137 -12.91 9.48 7.24
CA ALA A 137 -14.24 9.58 7.85
C ALA A 137 -14.22 10.22 9.26
N GLY A 138 -13.05 10.62 9.76
CA GLY A 138 -12.91 11.17 11.13
C GLY A 138 -13.19 10.16 12.24
N ARG A 139 -12.99 8.87 11.97
CA ARG A 139 -13.17 7.78 12.94
C ARG A 139 -11.84 7.21 13.40
N ASP A 140 -11.84 6.68 14.61
CA ASP A 140 -10.73 5.88 15.12
C ASP A 140 -10.61 4.56 14.36
N TYR A 141 -9.41 3.98 14.40
CA TYR A 141 -9.11 2.70 13.76
C TYR A 141 -8.21 1.87 14.67
N PRO A 142 -8.51 0.58 14.90
CA PRO A 142 -7.76 -0.29 15.82
C PRO A 142 -6.43 -0.73 15.20
N LEU A 143 -5.52 0.22 14.97
CA LEU A 143 -4.24 0.01 14.31
C LEU A 143 -3.34 -0.96 15.09
N ALA A 144 -3.39 -0.91 16.44
CA ALA A 144 -2.60 -1.80 17.29
C ALA A 144 -2.98 -3.28 17.10
N GLU A 145 -4.27 -3.58 17.05
CA GLU A 145 -4.79 -4.93 16.80
C GLU A 145 -4.42 -5.39 15.39
N GLY A 146 -4.63 -4.53 14.39
CA GLY A 146 -4.24 -4.84 13.01
C GLY A 146 -2.74 -5.09 12.85
N LEU A 147 -1.88 -4.35 13.55
CA LEU A 147 -0.44 -4.61 13.56
C LEU A 147 -0.08 -5.93 14.27
N ALA A 148 -0.80 -6.30 15.33
CA ALA A 148 -0.61 -7.60 15.98
C ALA A 148 -0.97 -8.76 15.05
N GLU A 149 -2.10 -8.64 14.33
CA GLU A 149 -2.51 -9.62 13.31
C GLU A 149 -1.46 -9.72 12.19
N LEU A 150 -1.00 -8.59 11.67
CA LEU A 150 0.04 -8.56 10.64
C LEU A 150 1.33 -9.25 11.08
N ARG A 151 1.77 -9.04 12.33
CA ARG A 151 2.94 -9.73 12.89
C ARG A 151 2.71 -11.24 13.04
N GLY A 152 1.50 -11.66 13.40
CA GLY A 152 1.12 -13.07 13.44
C GLY A 152 1.22 -13.74 12.06
N ILE A 153 0.71 -13.06 11.01
CA ILE A 153 0.82 -13.53 9.63
C ILE A 153 2.28 -13.60 9.19
N ALA A 154 3.08 -12.58 9.51
CA ALA A 154 4.50 -12.57 9.17
C ALA A 154 5.27 -13.70 9.87
N ALA A 155 4.99 -13.96 11.15
CA ALA A 155 5.61 -15.05 11.90
C ALA A 155 5.26 -16.43 11.33
N ALA A 156 4.02 -16.62 10.86
CA ALA A 156 3.59 -17.88 10.24
C ALA A 156 4.17 -18.09 8.83
N GLY A 157 4.46 -17.01 8.10
CA GLY A 157 5.00 -17.03 6.74
C GLY A 157 6.51 -16.96 6.63
N ALA A 158 7.24 -16.76 7.74
CA ALA A 158 8.69 -16.70 7.73
C ALA A 158 9.29 -18.09 7.41
N PRO A 159 10.18 -18.24 6.41
CA PRO A 159 10.93 -19.47 6.27
C PRO A 159 11.77 -19.68 7.52
N SER A 160 11.81 -20.91 8.05
CA SER A 160 12.77 -21.29 9.09
C SER A 160 14.17 -20.88 8.62
N GLN A 161 14.88 -20.07 9.42
CA GLN A 161 16.22 -19.58 9.06
C GLN A 161 17.06 -20.72 8.48
N PRO A 162 17.67 -20.56 7.29
CA PRO A 162 18.65 -21.54 6.84
C PRO A 162 19.79 -21.51 7.84
N SER A 163 20.04 -22.63 8.50
CA SER A 163 21.24 -22.81 9.30
C SER A 163 22.44 -22.58 8.38
N ILE A 164 23.10 -21.44 8.52
CA ILE A 164 24.37 -21.20 7.83
C ILE A 164 25.36 -22.20 8.43
N ARG A 165 25.51 -23.35 7.78
CA ARG A 165 26.65 -24.23 8.01
C ARG A 165 27.83 -23.61 7.30
N ILE A 166 28.66 -22.92 8.06
CA ILE A 166 30.01 -22.57 7.62
C ILE A 166 30.74 -23.90 7.47
N ALA A 167 31.00 -24.30 6.23
CA ALA A 167 31.90 -25.41 5.96
C ALA A 167 33.32 -24.96 6.32
N ALA A 168 33.94 -25.70 7.25
CA ALA A 168 35.36 -25.60 7.57
C ALA A 168 36.20 -26.35 6.53
#